data_AF-A0A4S8JDE6-F1
#
_entry.id   AF-A0A4S8JDE6-F1
#
_cell.length_a   1.000
_cell.length_b   1.000
_cell.length_c   1.000
_cell.angle_alpha   90.00
_cell.angle_beta   90.00
_cell.angle_gamma   90.00
#
_symmetry.space_group_name_H-M   'P 1'
#
loop_
_entity.id
_entity.type
_entity.pdbx_description
1 polymer ?
#
loop_
_entity_poly.entity_id
_entity_poly.type
_entity_poly.pdbx_seq_one_letter_code
_entity_poly.pdbx_strand_id
1 'polypeptide(L)'
;MGDFNLALLIVAVVVSALVLLVSVYLLVNYQHPDDHNQAYFPKLVVVLGISIAAISILMLPADVANRQACRHAIYNGACSLTLPMKQLWLAVYIADAILVFFVIPFAMFYYEGDQDKGIGKRLKSALLWVVTSAIVCGLVLGILYGLVGKVDFTVRHLSSSAESFPSSWTGFSRSQPCISSSRLCDAYIAPATSEKTWTMRTSFPEYVVALATIVGSVLFTIFGGVGIACLPLGLIFSFIRRPKAVITRSQYIKGATDLGKKARELKKTIETLHQEERSGSKGRKWRKNLKEAEKELFLLEDDMKALEEMYPQGEQAETVWALTVLGYLAKLVLGVVGLIVSVAWVAHIVIYLLINPPLSPFLNEVFIKLDSVWVIAGEMMLGLKLVFITIHPMKWGGTLMNSFLFNVGLILLCSISVIQFCASAFAYYSQATAAQEIFGHTLQSLRGIKYLYKDGGKENQPEDSSSLIDVKHRGAISWRKLLCSI
;
A
#
# COMPACT_ATOMS: atom_id res chain seq x y z
N MET A 1 -25.47 -20.86 11.51
CA MET A 1 -25.09 -20.40 10.14
C MET A 1 -25.20 -18.88 9.97
N GLY A 2 -25.87 -18.13 10.87
CA GLY A 2 -25.90 -16.65 10.83
C GLY A 2 -24.76 -15.96 11.60
N ASP A 3 -24.09 -16.67 12.51
CA ASP A 3 -23.18 -16.04 13.49
C ASP A 3 -21.82 -15.61 12.91
N PHE A 4 -21.32 -16.31 11.87
CA PHE A 4 -20.01 -16.03 11.29
C PHE A 4 -19.99 -14.72 10.49
N ASN A 5 -21.07 -14.40 9.77
CA ASN A 5 -21.15 -13.16 8.98
C ASN A 5 -21.36 -11.94 9.88
N LEU A 6 -22.13 -12.09 10.97
CA LEU A 6 -22.26 -11.06 11.99
C LEU A 6 -20.92 -10.80 12.69
N ALA A 7 -20.15 -11.86 13.01
CA ALA A 7 -18.82 -11.72 13.59
C ALA A 7 -17.86 -10.97 12.64
N LEU A 8 -17.83 -11.33 11.35
CA LEU A 8 -17.01 -10.64 10.34
C LEU A 8 -17.40 -9.16 10.20
N LEU A 9 -18.70 -8.84 10.21
CA LEU A 9 -19.18 -7.46 10.17
C LEU A 9 -18.77 -6.68 11.42
N ILE A 10 -18.92 -7.26 12.61
CA ILE A 10 -18.49 -6.65 13.88
C ILE A 10 -16.99 -6.39 13.85
N VAL A 11 -16.19 -7.37 13.44
CA VAL A 11 -14.72 -7.22 13.32
C VAL A 11 -14.39 -6.11 12.33
N ALA A 12 -15.03 -6.06 11.16
CA ALA A 12 -14.80 -5.00 10.17
C ALA A 12 -15.10 -3.60 10.74
N VAL A 13 -16.20 -3.44 11.50
CA VAL A 13 -16.56 -2.16 12.14
C VAL A 13 -15.56 -1.79 13.24
N VAL A 14 -15.21 -2.74 14.11
CA VAL A 14 -14.26 -2.51 15.21
C VAL A 14 -12.87 -2.16 14.68
N VAL A 15 -12.37 -2.91 13.68
CA VAL A 15 -11.06 -2.64 13.05
C VAL A 15 -11.08 -1.29 12.35
N SER A 16 -12.16 -0.93 11.64
CA SER A 16 -12.27 0.40 11.01
C SER A 16 -12.27 1.53 12.05
N ALA A 17 -12.93 1.35 13.20
CA ALA A 17 -12.91 2.31 14.30
C ALA A 17 -11.51 2.42 14.94
N LEU A 18 -10.82 1.29 15.14
CA LEU A 18 -9.44 1.27 15.64
C LEU A 18 -8.48 1.98 14.67
N VAL A 19 -8.63 1.75 13.36
CA VAL A 19 -7.84 2.44 12.33
C VAL A 19 -8.07 3.94 12.37
N LEU A 20 -9.31 4.39 12.55
CA LEU A 20 -9.64 5.81 12.73
C LEU A 20 -8.97 6.38 13.99
N LEU A 21 -9.04 5.68 15.12
CA LEU A 21 -8.42 6.11 16.38
C LEU A 21 -6.90 6.21 16.23
N VAL A 22 -6.26 5.22 15.60
CA VAL A 22 -4.82 5.24 15.30
C VAL A 22 -4.48 6.38 14.35
N SER A 23 -5.31 6.65 13.34
CA SER A 23 -5.09 7.76 12.39
C SER A 23 -5.18 9.12 13.07
N VAL A 24 -6.14 9.30 13.99
CA VAL A 24 -6.23 10.50 14.84
C VAL A 24 -5.02 10.61 15.76
N TYR A 25 -4.62 9.51 16.39
CA TYR A 25 -3.42 9.47 17.24
C TYR A 25 -2.17 9.87 16.46
N LEU A 26 -1.98 9.36 15.24
CA LEU A 26 -0.86 9.73 14.38
C LEU A 26 -0.90 11.22 14.04
N LEU A 27 -2.06 11.77 13.68
CA LEU A 27 -2.21 13.19 13.42
C LEU A 27 -1.81 14.03 14.64
N VAL A 28 -2.39 13.75 15.81
CA VAL A 28 -2.18 14.53 17.04
C VAL A 28 -0.72 14.55 17.47
N ASN A 29 -0.02 13.42 17.29
CA ASN A 29 1.38 13.29 17.70
C ASN A 29 2.39 13.78 16.67
N TYR A 30 2.04 13.81 15.38
CA TYR A 30 2.96 14.26 14.33
C TYR A 30 2.71 15.71 13.89
N GLN A 31 1.54 16.28 14.14
CA GLN A 31 1.23 17.67 13.76
C GLN A 31 2.16 18.68 14.45
N HIS A 32 2.43 19.79 13.75
CA HIS A 32 3.17 20.92 14.29
C HIS A 32 2.34 21.68 15.35
N PRO A 33 2.95 22.24 16.43
CA PRO A 33 2.23 23.01 17.45
C PRO A 33 1.45 24.21 16.90
N ASP A 34 1.99 24.90 15.88
CA ASP A 34 1.30 26.03 15.24
C ASP A 34 -0.04 25.64 14.60
N ASP A 35 -0.18 24.37 14.21
CA ASP A 35 -1.39 23.85 13.61
C ASP A 35 -2.38 23.29 14.66
N HIS A 36 -2.06 23.22 15.96
CA HIS A 36 -2.85 22.46 16.96
C HIS A 36 -4.35 22.83 16.99
N ASN A 37 -4.67 24.14 16.98
CA ASN A 37 -6.06 24.64 17.01
C ASN A 37 -6.52 25.27 15.68
N GLN A 38 -5.79 25.02 14.59
CA GLN A 38 -6.07 25.57 13.26
C GLN A 38 -6.23 24.44 12.22
N ALA A 39 -6.58 24.80 10.98
CA ALA A 39 -6.59 23.90 9.82
C ALA A 39 -7.39 22.59 9.97
N TYR A 40 -8.61 22.66 10.52
CA TYR A 40 -9.48 21.48 10.71
C TYR A 40 -9.78 20.71 9.42
N PHE A 41 -9.93 21.39 8.28
CA PHE A 41 -10.24 20.74 7.00
C PHE A 41 -9.07 19.86 6.51
N PRO A 42 -7.83 20.36 6.36
CA PRO A 42 -6.66 19.53 6.08
C PRO A 42 -6.48 18.35 7.05
N LYS A 43 -6.71 18.56 8.35
CA LYS A 43 -6.64 17.50 9.37
C LYS A 43 -7.60 16.36 9.10
N LEU A 44 -8.85 16.68 8.76
CA LEU A 44 -9.86 15.70 8.41
C LEU A 44 -9.45 14.90 7.16
N VAL A 45 -8.88 15.57 6.16
CA VAL A 45 -8.37 14.91 4.94
C VAL A 45 -7.21 13.97 5.26
N VAL A 46 -6.29 14.37 6.13
CA VAL A 46 -5.18 13.52 6.59
C VAL A 46 -5.69 12.26 7.29
N VAL A 47 -6.61 12.41 8.25
CA VAL A 47 -7.17 11.28 9.01
C VAL A 47 -7.92 10.32 8.07
N LEU A 48 -8.73 10.86 7.15
CA LEU A 48 -9.43 10.04 6.16
C LEU A 48 -8.48 9.32 5.21
N GLY A 49 -7.43 10.00 4.73
CA GLY A 49 -6.46 9.40 3.83
C GLY A 49 -5.65 8.27 4.49
N ILE A 50 -5.16 8.47 5.72
CA ILE A 50 -4.48 7.38 6.46
C ILE A 50 -5.45 6.23 6.71
N SER A 51 -6.69 6.53 7.09
CA SER A 51 -7.70 5.50 7.37
C SER A 51 -8.02 4.66 6.15
N ILE A 52 -8.23 5.29 4.99
CA ILE A 52 -8.53 4.59 3.73
C ILE A 52 -7.34 3.75 3.27
N ALA A 53 -6.11 4.27 3.37
CA ALA A 53 -4.91 3.51 3.03
C ALA A 53 -4.67 2.30 3.95
N ALA A 54 -4.98 2.43 5.25
CA ALA A 54 -4.88 1.31 6.18
C ALA A 54 -6.00 0.28 5.95
N ILE A 55 -7.25 0.73 5.82
CA ILE A 55 -8.40 -0.14 5.54
C ILE A 55 -8.19 -0.90 4.23
N SER A 56 -7.67 -0.27 3.18
CA SER A 56 -7.45 -0.92 1.88
C SER A 56 -6.48 -2.09 1.96
N ILE A 57 -5.46 -2.02 2.83
CA ILE A 57 -4.51 -3.12 3.09
C ILE A 57 -5.19 -4.25 3.88
N LEU A 58 -5.93 -3.91 4.95
CA LEU A 58 -6.65 -4.89 5.80
C LEU A 58 -7.85 -5.52 5.08
N MET A 59 -8.29 -4.93 3.97
CA MET A 59 -9.38 -5.46 3.17
C MET A 59 -9.02 -6.77 2.46
N LEU A 60 -7.74 -7.03 2.19
CA LEU A 60 -7.28 -8.29 1.57
C LEU A 60 -7.53 -9.53 2.45
N PRO A 61 -7.05 -9.59 3.71
CA PRO A 61 -7.39 -10.69 4.62
C PRO A 61 -8.90 -10.75 4.91
N ALA A 62 -9.59 -9.60 5.02
CA ALA A 62 -11.05 -9.58 5.16
C ALA A 62 -11.77 -10.23 3.97
N ASP A 63 -11.28 -10.06 2.73
CA ASP A 63 -11.83 -10.70 1.52
C ASP A 63 -11.62 -12.22 1.53
N VAL A 64 -10.46 -12.67 2.01
CA VAL A 64 -10.18 -14.09 2.20
C VAL A 64 -11.12 -14.70 3.24
N ALA A 65 -11.29 -14.05 4.39
CA ALA A 65 -12.20 -14.49 5.44
C ALA A 65 -13.67 -14.51 4.96
N ASN A 66 -14.09 -13.48 4.22
CA ASN A 66 -15.43 -13.40 3.64
C ASN A 66 -15.70 -14.54 2.64
N ARG A 67 -14.72 -14.90 1.81
CA ARG A 67 -14.81 -16.06 0.92
C ARG A 67 -14.89 -17.37 1.68
N GLN A 68 -14.12 -17.53 2.77
CA GLN A 68 -14.15 -18.75 3.57
C GLN A 68 -15.49 -18.98 4.26
N ALA A 69 -16.18 -17.90 4.66
CA ALA A 69 -17.56 -17.97 5.17
C ALA A 69 -18.50 -18.71 4.20
N CYS A 70 -18.26 -18.57 2.89
CA CYS A 70 -19.03 -19.19 1.82
C CYS A 70 -18.64 -20.64 1.49
N ARG A 71 -17.51 -21.17 2.01
CA ARG A 71 -16.94 -22.45 1.54
C ARG A 71 -17.81 -23.67 1.86
N HIS A 72 -18.67 -23.60 2.88
CA HIS A 72 -19.55 -24.69 3.32
C HIS A 72 -21.03 -24.44 2.95
N ALA A 73 -21.33 -23.42 2.14
CA ALA A 73 -22.69 -23.13 1.71
C ALA A 73 -23.13 -24.15 0.63
N ILE A 74 -24.06 -25.03 0.98
CA ILE A 74 -24.59 -26.08 0.09
C ILE A 74 -25.54 -25.49 -0.99
N TYR A 75 -26.00 -24.24 -0.83
CA TYR A 75 -26.87 -23.55 -1.79
C TYR A 75 -26.35 -22.15 -2.17
N ASN A 76 -26.48 -21.79 -3.44
CA ASN A 76 -25.97 -20.53 -4.01
C ASN A 76 -26.48 -19.25 -3.33
N GLY A 77 -27.64 -19.29 -2.65
CA GLY A 77 -28.18 -18.12 -1.95
C GLY A 77 -27.64 -17.91 -0.53
N ALA A 78 -26.92 -18.86 0.07
CA ALA A 78 -26.31 -18.67 1.40
C ALA A 78 -25.14 -17.67 1.34
N CYS A 79 -24.53 -17.51 0.16
CA CYS A 79 -23.53 -16.47 -0.09
C CYS A 79 -24.12 -15.06 -0.21
N SER A 80 -25.46 -14.89 -0.27
CA SER A 80 -26.08 -13.57 -0.31
C SER A 80 -25.97 -12.79 1.01
N LEU A 81 -25.64 -13.47 2.11
CA LEU A 81 -25.40 -12.88 3.44
C LEU A 81 -23.93 -12.48 3.69
N THR A 82 -23.05 -12.64 2.70
CA THR A 82 -21.63 -12.24 2.82
C THR A 82 -21.44 -10.77 2.40
N LEU A 83 -20.33 -10.17 2.84
CA LEU A 83 -20.02 -8.79 2.48
C LEU A 83 -19.83 -8.69 0.95
N PRO A 84 -20.40 -7.65 0.29
CA PRO A 84 -20.24 -7.45 -1.15
C PRO A 84 -18.83 -6.92 -1.46
N MET A 85 -17.80 -7.77 -1.31
CA MET A 85 -16.39 -7.37 -1.37
C MET A 85 -16.01 -6.68 -2.67
N LYS A 86 -16.56 -7.11 -3.82
CA LYS A 86 -16.32 -6.44 -5.10
C LYS A 86 -16.79 -4.98 -5.11
N GLN A 87 -17.96 -4.71 -4.51
CA GLN A 87 -18.48 -3.34 -4.41
C GLN A 87 -17.69 -2.51 -3.40
N LEU A 88 -17.30 -3.12 -2.26
CA LEU A 88 -16.46 -2.47 -1.26
C LEU A 88 -15.09 -2.09 -1.85
N TRP A 89 -14.48 -2.97 -2.66
CA TRP A 89 -13.17 -2.72 -3.26
C TRP A 89 -13.27 -1.55 -4.23
N LEU A 90 -14.30 -1.57 -5.08
CA LEU A 90 -14.58 -0.48 -6.02
C LEU A 90 -14.85 0.84 -5.28
N ALA A 91 -15.60 0.81 -4.17
CA ALA A 91 -15.89 2.00 -3.36
C ALA A 91 -14.62 2.59 -2.74
N VAL A 92 -13.76 1.75 -2.15
CA VAL A 92 -12.47 2.17 -1.58
C VAL A 92 -11.57 2.76 -2.66
N TYR A 93 -11.51 2.15 -3.85
CA TYR A 93 -10.69 2.67 -4.94
C TYR A 93 -11.20 3.98 -5.54
N ILE A 94 -12.52 4.14 -5.65
CA ILE A 94 -13.11 5.42 -6.06
C ILE A 94 -12.80 6.49 -5.01
N ALA A 95 -12.94 6.18 -3.73
CA ALA A 95 -12.60 7.09 -2.64
C ALA A 95 -11.10 7.48 -2.66
N ASP A 96 -10.21 6.51 -2.86
CA ASP A 96 -8.76 6.74 -3.01
C ASP A 96 -8.44 7.66 -4.18
N ALA A 97 -8.98 7.38 -5.37
CA ALA A 97 -8.79 8.22 -6.55
C ALA A 97 -9.33 9.65 -6.34
N ILE A 98 -10.49 9.80 -5.71
CA ILE A 98 -11.05 11.12 -5.38
C ILE A 98 -10.15 11.86 -4.40
N LEU A 99 -9.63 11.17 -3.38
CA LEU A 99 -8.73 11.77 -2.40
C LEU A 99 -7.43 12.26 -3.04
N VAL A 100 -6.77 11.39 -3.80
CA VAL A 100 -5.46 11.68 -4.40
C VAL A 100 -5.54 12.76 -5.47
N PHE A 101 -6.52 12.71 -6.37
CA PHE A 101 -6.57 13.62 -7.51
C PHE A 101 -7.32 14.93 -7.25
N PHE A 102 -8.21 14.98 -6.25
CA PHE A 102 -9.06 16.14 -6.01
C PHE A 102 -8.94 16.69 -4.59
N VAL A 103 -9.23 15.89 -3.57
CA VAL A 103 -9.39 16.39 -2.19
C VAL A 103 -8.05 16.82 -1.58
N ILE A 104 -6.98 16.03 -1.77
CA ILE A 104 -5.65 16.32 -1.24
C ILE A 104 -5.04 17.54 -1.96
N PRO A 105 -5.02 17.63 -3.30
CA PRO A 105 -4.60 18.85 -4.00
C PRO A 105 -5.41 20.08 -3.56
N PHE A 106 -6.73 19.95 -3.41
CA PHE A 106 -7.57 21.02 -2.90
C PHE A 106 -7.15 21.44 -1.49
N ALA A 107 -6.94 20.49 -0.58
CA ALA A 107 -6.52 20.76 0.79
C ALA A 107 -5.14 21.44 0.86
N MET A 108 -4.20 21.03 0.01
CA MET A 108 -2.88 21.68 -0.11
C MET A 108 -3.03 23.13 -0.58
N PHE A 109 -3.69 23.38 -1.72
CA PHE A 109 -3.86 24.73 -2.24
C PHE A 109 -4.68 25.64 -1.31
N TYR A 110 -5.67 25.08 -0.60
CA TYR A 110 -6.45 25.81 0.39
C TYR A 110 -5.62 26.21 1.61
N TYR A 111 -4.77 25.29 2.10
CA TYR A 111 -3.89 25.51 3.25
C TYR A 111 -2.75 26.48 2.93
N GLU A 112 -2.10 26.33 1.77
CA GLU A 112 -1.08 27.26 1.24
C GLU A 112 -1.66 28.62 0.84
N GLY A 113 -2.99 28.70 0.70
CA GLY A 113 -3.69 29.93 0.41
C GLY A 113 -3.38 30.99 1.48
N ASP A 114 -2.77 32.08 1.02
CA ASP A 114 -2.40 33.27 1.78
C ASP A 114 -3.41 33.61 2.89
N GLN A 115 -2.97 33.53 4.15
CA GLN A 115 -3.85 33.66 5.32
C GLN A 115 -4.46 35.07 5.43
N ASP A 116 -3.83 36.06 4.79
CA ASP A 116 -4.30 37.45 4.70
C ASP A 116 -5.52 37.60 3.77
N LYS A 117 -5.85 36.59 2.97
CA LYS A 117 -7.02 36.59 2.08
C LYS A 117 -8.23 35.99 2.79
N GLY A 118 -9.38 36.68 2.67
CA GLY A 118 -10.64 36.17 3.18
C GLY A 118 -10.99 34.77 2.65
N ILE A 119 -11.71 33.99 3.45
CA ILE A 119 -12.04 32.57 3.23
C ILE A 119 -12.58 32.31 1.81
N GLY A 120 -13.47 33.17 1.30
CA GLY A 120 -14.05 33.02 -0.03
C GLY A 120 -13.04 33.18 -1.17
N LYS A 121 -12.04 34.07 -1.03
CA LYS A 121 -10.98 34.24 -2.04
C LYS A 121 -10.04 33.03 -2.06
N ARG A 122 -9.72 32.48 -0.89
CA ARG A 122 -8.92 31.25 -0.76
C ARG A 122 -9.64 30.05 -1.37
N LEU A 123 -10.92 29.89 -1.04
CA LEU A 123 -11.76 28.83 -1.60
C LEU A 123 -11.86 28.92 -3.13
N LYS A 124 -12.12 30.12 -3.67
CA LYS A 124 -12.18 30.34 -5.12
C LYS A 124 -10.84 30.04 -5.81
N SER A 125 -9.72 30.46 -5.21
CA SER A 125 -8.38 30.20 -5.74
C SER A 125 -8.07 28.71 -5.75
N ALA A 126 -8.30 28.01 -4.63
CA ALA A 126 -8.05 26.58 -4.52
C ALA A 126 -8.95 25.78 -5.49
N LEU A 127 -10.24 26.12 -5.58
CA LEU A 127 -11.17 25.50 -6.54
C LEU A 127 -10.73 25.71 -7.98
N LEU A 128 -10.25 26.91 -8.34
CA LEU A 128 -9.78 27.18 -9.70
C LEU A 128 -8.64 26.25 -10.09
N TRP A 129 -7.62 26.12 -9.23
CA TRP A 129 -6.47 25.24 -9.48
C TRP A 129 -6.87 23.76 -9.58
N VAL A 130 -7.78 23.32 -8.73
CA VAL A 130 -8.28 21.94 -8.73
C VAL A 130 -9.11 21.66 -9.98
N VAL A 131 -9.99 22.58 -10.38
CA VAL A 131 -10.78 22.44 -11.61
C VAL A 131 -9.88 22.42 -12.84
N THR A 132 -8.88 23.30 -12.91
CA THR A 132 -7.92 23.29 -14.01
C THR A 132 -7.15 21.96 -14.06
N SER A 133 -6.66 21.48 -12.92
CA SER A 133 -5.95 20.19 -12.83
C SER A 133 -6.87 19.02 -13.19
N ALA A 134 -8.12 19.05 -12.74
CA ALA A 134 -9.14 18.05 -13.04
C ALA A 134 -9.48 18.00 -14.53
N ILE A 135 -9.58 19.14 -15.21
CA ILE A 135 -9.82 19.19 -16.65
C ILE A 135 -8.64 18.57 -17.40
N VAL A 136 -7.40 18.95 -17.05
CA VAL A 136 -6.20 18.41 -17.69
C VAL A 136 -6.10 16.90 -17.45
N CYS A 137 -6.18 16.45 -16.20
CA CYS A 137 -6.14 15.02 -15.86
C CYS A 137 -7.30 14.25 -16.48
N GLY A 138 -8.52 14.80 -16.46
CA GLY A 138 -9.71 14.19 -17.03
C GLY A 138 -9.64 14.04 -18.55
N LEU A 139 -9.13 15.05 -19.26
CA LEU A 139 -8.90 14.97 -20.71
C LEU A 139 -7.84 13.91 -21.04
N VAL A 140 -6.72 13.91 -20.32
CA VAL A 140 -5.66 12.92 -20.52
C VAL A 140 -6.16 11.50 -20.24
N LEU A 141 -6.80 11.27 -19.09
CA LEU A 141 -7.36 9.96 -18.72
C LEU A 141 -8.50 9.53 -19.65
N GLY A 142 -9.34 10.46 -20.10
CA GLY A 142 -10.45 10.20 -21.02
C GLY A 142 -9.97 9.79 -22.41
N ILE A 143 -8.97 10.48 -22.95
CA ILE A 143 -8.34 10.12 -24.23
C ILE A 143 -7.68 8.74 -24.11
N LEU A 144 -6.91 8.51 -23.05
CA LEU A 144 -6.24 7.24 -22.80
C LEU A 144 -7.25 6.09 -22.66
N TYR A 145 -8.34 6.29 -21.92
CA TYR A 145 -9.42 5.30 -21.77
C TYR A 145 -10.16 5.03 -23.09
N GLY A 146 -10.36 6.06 -23.92
CA GLY A 146 -10.96 5.91 -25.25
C GLY A 146 -10.12 5.04 -26.18
N LEU A 147 -8.79 5.19 -26.13
CA LEU A 147 -7.86 4.49 -27.00
C LEU A 147 -7.50 3.08 -26.49
N VAL A 148 -7.26 2.94 -25.18
CA VAL A 148 -6.59 1.77 -24.57
C VAL A 148 -7.42 1.11 -23.46
N GLY A 149 -8.61 1.64 -23.12
CA GLY A 149 -9.51 1.09 -22.09
C GLY A 149 -10.27 -0.19 -22.45
N LYS A 150 -9.66 -1.08 -23.24
CA LYS A 150 -10.20 -2.41 -23.57
C LYS A 150 -9.32 -3.49 -22.93
N VAL A 151 -9.93 -4.60 -22.54
CA VAL A 151 -9.28 -5.75 -21.92
C VAL A 151 -9.40 -6.93 -22.88
N ASP A 152 -8.27 -7.58 -23.16
CA ASP A 152 -8.15 -8.66 -24.15
C ASP A 152 -7.86 -9.98 -23.42
N PHE A 153 -8.92 -10.75 -23.15
CA PHE A 153 -8.84 -12.06 -22.53
C PHE A 153 -8.50 -13.13 -23.57
N THR A 154 -7.59 -14.04 -23.21
CA THR A 154 -7.32 -15.24 -24.01
C THR A 154 -8.30 -16.33 -23.56
N VAL A 155 -9.26 -16.67 -24.41
CA VAL A 155 -10.29 -17.67 -24.12
C VAL A 155 -10.18 -18.83 -25.10
N ARG A 156 -10.60 -20.03 -24.66
CA ARG A 156 -10.76 -21.17 -25.56
C ARG A 156 -12.21 -21.28 -25.96
N HIS A 157 -12.49 -21.16 -27.25
CA HIS A 157 -13.84 -21.34 -27.76
C HIS A 157 -14.12 -22.83 -27.86
N LEU A 158 -14.99 -23.33 -26.96
CA LEU A 158 -15.46 -24.71 -26.97
C LEU A 158 -16.82 -24.73 -27.67
N SER A 159 -16.96 -25.61 -28.66
CA SER A 159 -18.23 -25.89 -29.31
C SER A 159 -18.55 -27.36 -29.10
N SER A 160 -19.69 -27.65 -28.47
CA SER A 160 -20.26 -28.99 -28.43
C SER A 160 -21.42 -29.05 -29.41
N SER A 161 -21.53 -30.14 -30.17
CA SER A 161 -22.78 -30.48 -30.84
C SER A 161 -23.84 -30.80 -29.80
N ALA A 162 -25.07 -30.35 -30.03
CA ALA A 162 -26.22 -30.81 -29.28
C ALA A 162 -26.80 -32.02 -30.04
N GLU A 163 -26.99 -33.14 -29.36
CA GLU A 163 -27.79 -34.24 -29.89
C GLU A 163 -29.26 -34.04 -29.48
N SER A 164 -30.17 -34.48 -30.35
CA SER A 164 -31.60 -34.47 -30.03
C SER A 164 -31.87 -35.40 -28.86
N PHE A 165 -32.79 -34.99 -27.98
CA PHE A 165 -33.18 -35.82 -26.85
C PHE A 165 -33.80 -37.13 -27.39
N PRO A 166 -33.22 -38.30 -27.08
CA PRO A 166 -33.67 -39.56 -27.63
C PRO A 166 -35.08 -39.91 -27.12
N SER A 167 -35.96 -40.39 -27.99
CA SER A 167 -37.26 -40.94 -27.59
C SER A 167 -37.15 -42.35 -27.00
N SER A 168 -35.99 -43.01 -27.15
CA SER A 168 -35.68 -44.33 -26.60
C SER A 168 -34.29 -44.36 -25.93
N TRP A 169 -34.24 -44.74 -24.66
CA TRP A 169 -33.00 -44.82 -23.87
C TRP A 169 -32.15 -46.08 -24.14
N THR A 170 -32.43 -46.82 -25.20
CA THR A 170 -31.79 -48.10 -25.53
C THR A 170 -30.34 -47.95 -26.02
N GLY A 171 -29.94 -46.76 -26.48
CA GLY A 171 -28.55 -46.45 -26.87
C GLY A 171 -27.67 -45.95 -25.73
N PHE A 172 -28.24 -45.66 -24.56
CA PHE A 172 -27.51 -45.14 -23.40
C PHE A 172 -27.45 -46.21 -22.31
N SER A 173 -26.25 -46.72 -22.05
CA SER A 173 -26.01 -47.70 -21.00
C SER A 173 -24.83 -47.25 -20.14
N ARG A 174 -24.61 -47.89 -19.00
CA ARG A 174 -23.42 -47.64 -18.17
C ARG A 174 -22.11 -47.81 -18.96
N SER A 175 -22.14 -48.58 -20.06
CA SER A 175 -21.04 -48.81 -21.00
C SER A 175 -21.04 -47.91 -22.24
N GLN A 176 -22.13 -47.19 -22.53
CA GLN A 176 -22.25 -46.21 -23.62
C GLN A 176 -22.88 -44.92 -23.08
N PRO A 177 -22.08 -44.07 -22.40
CA PRO A 177 -22.55 -42.78 -21.92
C PRO A 177 -22.79 -41.80 -23.08
N CYS A 178 -23.66 -40.82 -22.85
CA CYS A 178 -23.94 -39.70 -23.78
C CYS A 178 -22.82 -38.66 -23.88
N ILE A 179 -21.73 -38.84 -23.13
CA ILE A 179 -20.56 -37.97 -23.08
C ILE A 179 -19.35 -38.85 -23.41
N SER A 180 -18.39 -38.32 -24.16
CA SER A 180 -17.18 -39.08 -24.56
C SER A 180 -16.52 -39.75 -23.34
N SER A 181 -15.86 -40.90 -23.56
CA SER A 181 -15.20 -41.69 -22.50
C SER A 181 -14.04 -40.97 -21.79
N SER A 182 -13.66 -39.77 -22.24
CA SER A 182 -12.70 -38.91 -21.58
C SER A 182 -13.27 -38.34 -20.29
N ARG A 183 -12.57 -38.56 -19.17
CA ARG A 183 -12.84 -37.89 -17.88
C ARG A 183 -12.20 -36.51 -17.78
N LEU A 184 -11.53 -36.04 -18.83
CA LEU A 184 -10.86 -34.74 -18.87
C LEU A 184 -11.82 -33.70 -19.46
N CYS A 185 -11.84 -32.49 -18.90
CA CYS A 185 -12.65 -31.41 -19.45
C CYS A 185 -12.21 -31.08 -20.88
N ASP A 186 -13.16 -30.87 -21.80
CA ASP A 186 -12.88 -30.53 -23.22
C ASP A 186 -11.94 -29.32 -23.37
N ALA A 187 -11.94 -28.40 -22.41
CA ALA A 187 -11.00 -27.28 -22.35
C ALA A 187 -9.51 -27.70 -22.41
N TYR A 188 -9.17 -28.85 -21.81
CA TYR A 188 -7.81 -29.39 -21.77
C TYR A 188 -7.40 -30.10 -23.07
N ILE A 189 -8.37 -30.63 -23.80
CA ILE A 189 -8.16 -31.39 -25.04
C ILE A 189 -8.28 -30.50 -26.27
N ALA A 190 -8.89 -29.31 -26.12
CA ALA A 190 -9.05 -28.34 -27.18
C ALA A 190 -7.69 -27.94 -27.79
N PRO A 191 -7.55 -27.97 -29.13
CA PRO A 191 -6.31 -27.61 -29.80
C PRO A 191 -5.98 -26.13 -29.60
N ALA A 192 -4.70 -25.78 -29.77
CA ALA A 192 -4.24 -24.38 -29.66
C ALA A 192 -4.97 -23.43 -30.64
N THR A 193 -5.48 -23.96 -31.76
CA THR A 193 -6.29 -23.21 -32.74
C THR A 193 -7.65 -22.77 -32.21
N SER A 194 -8.13 -23.34 -31.10
CA SER A 194 -9.36 -22.91 -30.41
C SER A 194 -9.15 -21.68 -29.51
N GLU A 195 -7.90 -21.22 -29.33
CA GLU A 195 -7.61 -19.99 -28.61
C GLU A 195 -8.05 -18.77 -29.42
N LYS A 196 -8.97 -17.99 -28.84
CA LYS A 196 -9.47 -16.73 -29.38
C LYS A 196 -9.29 -15.62 -28.37
N THR A 197 -9.18 -14.39 -28.86
CA THR A 197 -9.17 -13.20 -28.01
C THR A 197 -10.59 -12.69 -27.83
N TRP A 198 -11.06 -12.64 -26.59
CA TRP A 198 -12.32 -12.02 -26.23
C TRP A 198 -12.06 -10.63 -25.65
N THR A 199 -12.62 -9.62 -26.28
CA THR A 199 -12.38 -8.22 -25.93
C THR A 199 -13.58 -7.64 -25.19
N MET A 200 -13.35 -7.10 -24.00
CA MET A 200 -14.37 -6.40 -23.21
C MET A 200 -13.89 -4.99 -22.85
N ARG A 201 -14.80 -4.02 -22.72
CA ARG A 201 -14.45 -2.70 -22.20
C ARG A 201 -14.41 -2.75 -20.67
N THR A 202 -13.30 -2.30 -20.08
CA THR A 202 -13.19 -2.15 -18.61
C THR A 202 -14.05 -0.98 -18.15
N SER A 203 -14.50 -0.98 -16.89
CA SER A 203 -15.10 0.23 -16.33
C SER A 203 -14.04 1.34 -16.21
N PHE A 204 -14.47 2.60 -16.24
CA PHE A 204 -13.57 3.74 -16.10
C PHE A 204 -12.83 3.77 -14.76
N PRO A 205 -13.46 3.49 -13.60
CA PRO A 205 -12.75 3.42 -12.32
C PRO A 205 -11.66 2.35 -12.29
N GLU A 206 -11.94 1.14 -12.79
CA GLU A 206 -10.93 0.06 -12.88
C GLU A 206 -9.74 0.46 -13.76
N TYR A 207 -9.98 1.21 -14.84
CA TYR A 207 -8.93 1.73 -15.70
C TYR A 207 -8.04 2.76 -14.98
N VAL A 208 -8.64 3.69 -14.22
CA VAL A 208 -7.89 4.67 -13.42
C VAL A 208 -7.05 3.97 -12.35
N VAL A 209 -7.60 2.96 -11.68
CA VAL A 209 -6.88 2.14 -10.70
C VAL A 209 -5.72 1.40 -11.36
N ALA A 210 -5.90 0.87 -12.57
CA ALA A 210 -4.83 0.20 -13.31
C ALA A 210 -3.64 1.13 -13.58
N LEU A 211 -3.91 2.36 -14.01
CA LEU A 211 -2.87 3.36 -14.22
C LEU A 211 -2.21 3.82 -12.91
N ALA A 212 -3.00 4.05 -11.86
CA ALA A 212 -2.49 4.40 -10.54
C ALA A 212 -1.59 3.30 -9.97
N THR A 213 -1.92 2.03 -10.21
CA THR A 213 -1.10 0.87 -9.82
C THR A 213 0.25 0.88 -10.53
N ILE A 214 0.32 1.29 -11.81
CA ILE A 214 1.62 1.41 -12.50
C ILE A 214 2.50 2.46 -11.83
N VAL A 215 1.95 3.66 -11.59
CA VAL A 215 2.68 4.75 -10.91
C VAL A 215 3.10 4.32 -9.50
N GLY A 216 2.16 3.76 -8.75
CA GLY A 216 2.40 3.27 -7.40
C GLY A 216 3.40 2.11 -7.35
N SER A 217 3.49 1.25 -8.38
CA SER A 217 4.44 0.14 -8.39
C SER A 217 5.89 0.62 -8.46
N VAL A 218 6.16 1.71 -9.18
CA VAL A 218 7.48 2.36 -9.20
C VAL A 218 7.80 2.93 -7.82
N LEU A 219 6.86 3.64 -7.20
CA LEU A 219 7.02 4.19 -5.85
C LEU A 219 7.20 3.07 -4.81
N PHE A 220 6.40 2.02 -4.88
CA PHE A 220 6.45 0.87 -3.98
C PHE A 220 7.77 0.12 -4.08
N THR A 221 8.36 0.00 -5.28
CA THR A 221 9.66 -0.66 -5.41
C THR A 221 10.76 0.14 -4.72
N ILE A 222 10.72 1.47 -4.83
CA ILE A 222 11.67 2.36 -4.17
C ILE A 222 11.46 2.37 -2.65
N PHE A 223 10.22 2.57 -2.19
CA PHE A 223 9.91 2.76 -0.76
C PHE A 223 9.72 1.45 0.00
N GLY A 224 9.02 0.48 -0.61
CA GLY A 224 8.71 -0.82 -0.01
C GLY A 224 9.96 -1.68 0.18
N GLY A 225 10.84 -1.76 -0.83
CA GLY A 225 12.09 -2.52 -0.72
C GLY A 225 13.02 -1.97 0.38
N VAL A 226 13.18 -0.64 0.43
CA VAL A 226 13.95 0.04 1.48
C VAL A 226 13.29 -0.16 2.85
N GLY A 227 11.97 -0.06 2.95
CA GLY A 227 11.23 -0.21 4.21
C GLY A 227 11.45 -1.59 4.86
N ILE A 228 11.36 -2.66 4.05
CA ILE A 228 11.53 -4.05 4.51
C ILE A 228 12.93 -4.27 5.12
N ALA A 229 13.98 -3.66 4.56
CA ALA A 229 15.33 -3.81 5.09
C ALA A 229 15.66 -2.80 6.21
N CYS A 230 15.30 -1.53 6.03
CA CYS A 230 15.75 -0.45 6.91
C CYS A 230 15.02 -0.38 8.25
N LEU A 231 13.76 -0.80 8.33
CA LEU A 231 13.02 -0.78 9.59
C LEU A 231 13.63 -1.71 10.64
N PRO A 232 13.82 -3.03 10.38
CA PRO A 232 14.40 -3.92 11.38
C PRO A 232 15.84 -3.55 11.73
N LEU A 233 16.66 -3.19 10.72
CA LEU A 233 18.03 -2.73 10.94
C LEU A 233 18.07 -1.42 11.75
N GLY A 234 17.19 -0.47 11.45
CA GLY A 234 17.10 0.80 12.17
C GLY A 234 16.70 0.62 13.63
N LEU A 235 15.78 -0.31 13.92
CA LEU A 235 15.40 -0.67 15.28
C LEU A 235 16.56 -1.32 16.04
N ILE A 236 17.30 -2.25 15.42
CA ILE A 236 18.49 -2.88 16.01
C ILE A 236 19.59 -1.84 16.25
N PHE A 237 19.89 -0.99 15.27
CA PHE A 237 20.89 0.06 15.41
C PHE A 237 20.50 1.09 16.47
N SER A 238 19.21 1.39 16.64
CA SER A 238 18.76 2.25 17.72
C SER A 238 19.05 1.68 19.10
N PHE A 239 18.98 0.34 19.27
CA PHE A 239 19.40 -0.32 20.49
C PHE A 239 20.92 -0.32 20.65
N ILE A 240 21.68 -0.59 19.58
CA ILE A 240 23.15 -0.63 19.65
C ILE A 240 23.73 0.75 19.98
N ARG A 241 23.20 1.81 19.38
CA ARG A 241 23.65 3.20 19.55
C ARG A 241 23.00 3.91 20.76
N ARG A 242 22.25 3.19 21.59
CA ARG A 242 21.57 3.77 22.75
C ARG A 242 22.57 4.36 23.76
N PRO A 243 22.20 5.42 24.49
CA PRO A 243 22.98 5.88 25.63
C PRO A 243 23.03 4.78 26.72
N LYS A 244 24.22 4.51 27.25
CA LYS A 244 24.44 3.42 28.24
C LYS A 244 24.40 3.88 29.69
N ALA A 245 24.52 5.19 29.94
CA ALA A 245 24.59 5.74 31.28
C ALA A 245 23.88 7.09 31.34
N VAL A 246 23.28 7.38 32.50
CA VAL A 246 22.75 8.70 32.83
C VAL A 246 23.92 9.65 33.04
N ILE A 247 23.88 10.81 32.37
CA ILE A 247 24.93 11.82 32.51
C ILE A 247 24.75 12.63 33.80
N THR A 248 25.85 13.16 34.32
CA THR A 248 25.79 14.05 35.51
C THR A 248 25.24 15.42 35.13
N ARG A 249 24.69 16.15 36.11
CA ARG A 249 24.15 17.51 35.90
C ARG A 249 25.19 18.47 35.29
N SER A 250 26.46 18.38 35.68
CA SER A 250 27.53 19.22 35.13
C SER A 250 27.82 18.92 33.66
N GLN A 251 27.82 17.64 33.27
CA GLN A 251 27.97 17.22 31.88
C GLN A 251 26.76 17.64 31.03
N TYR A 252 25.54 17.52 31.57
CA TYR A 252 24.33 18.02 30.91
C TYR A 252 24.40 19.53 30.67
N ILE A 253 24.76 20.32 31.68
CA ILE A 253 24.90 21.78 31.55
C ILE A 253 25.94 22.13 30.49
N LYS A 254 27.08 21.43 30.46
CA LYS A 254 28.12 21.65 29.44
C LYS A 254 27.60 21.34 28.04
N GLY A 255 26.96 20.17 27.85
CA GLY A 255 26.37 19.76 26.57
C GLY A 255 25.28 20.72 26.10
N ALA A 256 24.37 21.11 26.98
CA ALA A 256 23.31 22.08 26.69
C ALA A 256 23.88 23.46 26.35
N THR A 257 24.97 23.87 26.98
CA THR A 257 25.65 25.14 26.66
C THR A 257 26.28 25.09 25.28
N ASP A 258 26.92 23.98 24.90
CA ASP A 258 27.55 23.84 23.59
C ASP A 258 26.53 23.70 22.45
N LEU A 259 25.43 22.96 22.66
CA LEU A 259 24.28 22.95 21.76
C LEU A 259 23.64 24.34 21.65
N GLY A 260 23.51 25.05 22.77
CA GLY A 260 23.01 26.43 22.79
C GLY A 260 23.88 27.41 22.01
N LYS A 261 25.20 27.20 21.91
CA LYS A 261 26.08 27.99 21.03
C LYS A 261 25.81 27.69 19.57
N LYS A 262 25.75 26.40 19.18
CA LYS A 262 25.41 25.98 17.82
C LYS A 262 24.03 26.51 17.38
N ALA A 263 23.05 26.47 18.27
CA ALA A 263 21.71 27.01 18.02
C ALA A 263 21.72 28.51 17.71
N ARG A 264 22.53 29.29 18.45
CA ARG A 264 22.67 30.74 18.22
C ARG A 264 23.39 31.04 16.90
N GLU A 265 24.40 30.26 16.55
CA GLU A 265 25.10 30.39 15.28
C GLU A 265 24.17 30.09 14.10
N LEU A 266 23.44 28.97 14.17
CA LEU A 266 22.45 28.60 13.17
C LEU A 266 21.33 29.64 13.06
N LYS A 267 20.83 30.17 14.18
CA LYS A 267 19.84 31.25 14.19
C LYS A 267 20.32 32.48 13.42
N LYS A 268 21.58 32.88 13.59
CA LYS A 268 22.16 34.01 12.83
C LYS A 268 22.21 33.69 11.34
N THR A 269 22.62 32.47 10.96
CA THR A 269 22.61 32.04 9.55
C THR A 269 21.20 32.13 8.95
N ILE A 270 20.18 31.67 9.67
CA ILE A 270 18.78 31.76 9.23
C ILE A 270 18.31 33.22 9.11
N GLU A 271 18.65 34.08 10.07
CA GLU A 271 18.33 35.51 10.01
C GLU A 271 18.97 36.20 8.80
N THR A 272 20.23 35.87 8.45
CA THR A 272 20.88 36.38 7.24
C THR A 272 20.17 35.90 5.96
N LEU A 273 19.78 34.63 5.90
CA LEU A 273 19.02 34.07 4.77
C LEU A 273 17.63 34.72 4.65
N HIS A 274 17.01 35.09 5.77
CA HIS A 274 15.73 35.79 5.77
C HIS A 274 15.87 37.25 5.29
N GLN A 275 16.98 37.91 5.59
CA GLN A 275 17.29 39.23 5.01
C GLN A 275 17.54 39.15 3.50
N GLU A 276 18.28 38.14 3.02
CA GLU A 276 18.47 37.87 1.59
C GLU A 276 17.14 37.60 0.86
N GLU A 277 16.19 36.96 1.56
CA GLU A 277 14.84 36.72 1.05
C GLU A 277 14.09 38.04 0.85
N ARG A 278 14.14 38.94 1.84
CA ARG A 278 13.51 40.28 1.78
C ARG A 278 14.15 41.17 0.73
N SER A 279 15.45 41.04 0.47
CA SER A 279 16.12 41.75 -0.61
C SER A 279 15.83 41.16 -2.01
N GLY A 280 14.97 40.15 -2.10
CA GLY A 280 14.49 39.59 -3.38
C GLY A 280 15.40 38.56 -4.04
N SER A 281 16.48 38.11 -3.37
CA SER A 281 17.47 37.19 -3.96
C SER A 281 17.06 35.71 -3.79
N LYS A 282 15.89 35.32 -4.32
CA LYS A 282 15.38 33.93 -4.22
C LYS A 282 16.00 32.98 -5.26
N GLY A 283 17.33 33.02 -5.38
CA GLY A 283 18.10 32.21 -6.34
C GLY A 283 18.34 30.75 -5.91
N ARG A 284 19.02 29.98 -6.78
CA ARG A 284 19.38 28.57 -6.52
C ARG A 284 20.34 28.41 -5.33
N LYS A 285 21.26 29.37 -5.14
CA LYS A 285 22.21 29.40 -4.01
C LYS A 285 21.48 29.55 -2.67
N TRP A 286 20.54 30.50 -2.59
CA TRP A 286 19.71 30.70 -1.40
C TRP A 286 18.93 29.42 -1.04
N ARG A 287 18.28 28.77 -2.02
CA ARG A 287 17.57 27.50 -1.79
C ARG A 287 18.48 26.39 -1.27
N LYS A 288 19.74 26.34 -1.72
CA LYS A 288 20.72 25.36 -1.24
C LYS A 288 21.11 25.66 0.21
N ASN A 289 21.45 26.91 0.50
CA ASN A 289 21.83 27.33 1.86
C ASN A 289 20.68 27.17 2.86
N LEU A 290 19.44 27.44 2.44
CA LEU A 290 18.25 27.22 3.27
C LEU A 290 18.09 25.74 3.59
N LYS A 291 18.21 24.85 2.61
CA LYS A 291 18.16 23.39 2.84
C LYS A 291 19.28 22.89 3.75
N GLU A 292 20.45 23.50 3.66
CA GLU A 292 21.60 23.16 4.52
C GLU A 292 21.38 23.60 5.96
N ALA A 293 20.93 24.85 6.16
CA ALA A 293 20.53 25.35 7.48
C ALA A 293 19.36 24.54 8.08
N GLU A 294 18.39 24.15 7.25
CA GLU A 294 17.30 23.27 7.66
C GLU A 294 17.86 21.93 8.14
N LYS A 295 18.75 21.28 7.36
CA LYS A 295 19.40 20.01 7.74
C LYS A 295 20.20 20.14 9.04
N GLU A 296 20.92 21.25 9.25
CA GLU A 296 21.63 21.52 10.51
C GLU A 296 20.67 21.67 11.68
N LEU A 297 19.51 22.31 11.48
CA LEU A 297 18.47 22.39 12.49
C LEU A 297 17.94 21.00 12.86
N PHE A 298 17.69 20.15 11.87
CA PHE A 298 17.30 18.75 12.08
C PHE A 298 18.32 18.00 12.95
N LEU A 299 19.61 18.11 12.64
CA LEU A 299 20.67 17.46 13.43
C LEU A 299 20.76 18.01 14.85
N LEU A 300 20.58 19.33 15.01
CA LEU A 300 20.62 19.98 16.32
C LEU A 300 19.44 19.55 17.20
N GLU A 301 18.24 19.42 16.63
CA GLU A 301 17.06 18.90 17.33
C GLU A 301 17.25 17.44 17.75
N ASP A 302 17.81 16.60 16.88
CA ASP A 302 18.12 15.20 17.20
C ASP A 302 19.18 15.10 18.32
N ASP A 303 20.22 15.94 18.28
CA ASP A 303 21.24 16.03 19.33
C ASP A 303 20.65 16.52 20.66
N MET A 304 19.75 17.50 20.62
CA MET A 304 19.04 18.02 21.80
C MET A 304 18.16 16.94 22.42
N LYS A 305 17.39 16.22 21.60
CA LYS A 305 16.55 15.11 22.06
C LYS A 305 17.37 13.98 22.67
N ALA A 306 18.51 13.64 22.05
CA ALA A 306 19.43 12.66 22.61
C ALA A 306 19.99 13.11 23.97
N LEU A 307 20.29 14.41 24.13
CA LEU A 307 20.74 14.97 25.40
C LEU A 307 19.66 14.94 26.48
N GLU A 308 18.41 15.25 26.13
CA GLU A 308 17.26 15.16 27.03
C GLU A 308 16.96 13.72 27.47
N GLU A 309 17.03 12.75 26.55
CA GLU A 309 16.87 11.33 26.87
C GLU A 309 17.96 10.80 27.83
N MET A 310 19.17 11.37 27.77
CA MET A 310 20.29 11.01 28.67
C MET A 310 20.19 11.61 30.07
N TYR A 311 19.32 12.60 30.29
CA TYR A 311 19.13 13.27 31.57
C TYR A 311 17.63 13.48 31.86
N PRO A 312 16.92 12.43 32.32
CA PRO A 312 15.50 12.55 32.64
C PRO A 312 15.29 13.57 33.76
N GLN A 313 14.55 14.63 33.45
CA GLN A 313 14.21 15.69 34.41
C GLN A 313 12.89 15.38 35.10
N GLY A 314 12.85 15.46 36.44
CA GLY A 314 11.62 15.35 37.23
C GLY A 314 11.74 14.50 38.48
N GLU A 315 10.64 14.42 39.23
CA GLU A 315 10.52 13.70 40.51
C GLU A 315 10.58 12.16 40.32
N GLN A 316 10.38 11.68 39.09
CA GLN A 316 10.40 10.25 38.73
C GLN A 316 11.52 9.90 37.72
N ALA A 317 12.71 10.48 37.87
CA ALA A 317 13.82 10.29 36.92
C ALA A 317 14.22 8.81 36.70
N GLU A 318 14.18 7.99 37.75
CA GLU A 318 14.52 6.56 37.66
C GLU A 318 13.50 5.75 36.86
N THR A 319 12.21 6.03 37.00
CA THR A 319 11.17 5.30 36.26
C THR A 319 11.16 5.71 34.78
N VAL A 320 11.38 7.00 34.49
CA VAL A 320 11.51 7.51 33.12
C VAL A 320 12.72 6.86 32.44
N TRP A 321 13.86 6.76 33.12
CA TRP A 321 15.04 6.05 32.61
C TRP A 321 14.77 4.55 32.41
N ALA A 322 14.08 3.89 33.35
CA ALA A 322 13.71 2.48 33.19
C ALA A 322 12.81 2.27 31.96
N LEU A 323 11.84 3.17 31.74
CA LEU A 323 10.96 3.14 30.56
C LEU A 323 11.71 3.42 29.25
N THR A 324 12.69 4.32 29.22
CA THR A 324 13.50 4.54 28.01
C THR A 324 14.34 3.31 27.69
N VAL A 325 14.99 2.69 28.70
CA VAL A 325 15.74 1.44 28.53
C VAL A 325 14.83 0.31 28.05
N LEU A 326 13.64 0.15 28.64
CA LEU A 326 12.63 -0.82 28.20
C LEU A 326 12.20 -0.55 26.75
N GLY A 327 12.02 0.71 26.38
CA GLY A 327 11.73 1.12 25.01
C GLY A 327 12.83 0.70 24.02
N TYR A 328 14.10 0.86 24.38
CA TYR A 328 15.21 0.36 23.57
C TYR A 328 15.24 -1.16 23.46
N LEU A 329 14.95 -1.89 24.55
CA LEU A 329 14.85 -3.35 24.52
C LEU A 329 13.68 -3.82 23.64
N ALA A 330 12.53 -3.16 23.71
CA ALA A 330 11.39 -3.42 22.85
C ALA A 330 11.76 -3.18 21.36
N LYS A 331 12.50 -2.10 21.05
CA LYS A 331 13.03 -1.87 19.69
C LYS A 331 13.94 -3.02 19.25
N LEU A 332 14.79 -3.57 20.12
CA LEU A 332 15.62 -4.72 19.76
C LEU A 332 14.77 -5.95 19.41
N VAL A 333 13.81 -6.30 20.27
CA VAL A 333 12.93 -7.46 20.06
C VAL A 333 12.15 -7.29 18.75
N LEU A 334 11.52 -6.14 18.55
CA LEU A 334 10.81 -5.81 17.31
C LEU A 334 11.74 -5.79 16.09
N GLY A 335 12.97 -5.34 16.25
CA GLY A 335 13.98 -5.35 15.20
C GLY A 335 14.40 -6.76 14.79
N VAL A 336 14.59 -7.67 15.75
CA VAL A 336 14.93 -9.08 15.49
C VAL A 336 13.76 -9.81 14.84
N VAL A 337 12.54 -9.68 15.39
CA VAL A 337 11.33 -10.26 14.80
C VAL A 337 11.10 -9.69 13.39
N GLY A 338 11.21 -8.38 13.24
CA GLY A 338 11.11 -7.71 11.94
C GLY A 338 12.14 -8.22 10.94
N LEU A 339 13.38 -8.47 11.36
CA LEU A 339 14.43 -9.00 10.48
C LEU A 339 14.09 -10.41 9.99
N ILE A 340 13.58 -11.28 10.87
CA ILE A 340 13.14 -12.64 10.51
C ILE A 340 12.00 -12.57 9.50
N VAL A 341 10.99 -11.71 9.74
CA VAL A 341 9.86 -11.50 8.83
C VAL A 341 10.35 -10.96 7.49
N SER A 342 11.24 -9.97 7.48
CA SER A 342 11.82 -9.41 6.26
C SER A 342 12.59 -10.44 5.45
N VAL A 343 13.40 -11.30 6.09
CA VAL A 343 14.12 -12.39 5.41
C VAL A 343 13.15 -13.41 4.84
N ALA A 344 12.12 -13.81 5.60
CA ALA A 344 11.09 -14.72 5.12
C ALA A 344 10.33 -14.15 3.92
N TRP A 345 10.05 -12.84 3.94
CA TRP A 345 9.40 -12.14 2.84
C TRP A 345 10.26 -12.12 1.58
N VAL A 346 11.53 -11.77 1.70
CA VAL A 346 12.48 -11.77 0.56
C VAL A 346 12.63 -13.19 0.01
N ALA A 347 12.76 -14.20 0.88
CA ALA A 347 12.82 -15.60 0.47
C ALA A 347 11.57 -16.00 -0.30
N HIS A 348 10.37 -15.63 0.18
CA HIS A 348 9.11 -15.90 -0.50
C HIS A 348 9.04 -15.26 -1.89
N ILE A 349 9.46 -14.00 -2.02
CA ILE A 349 9.56 -13.33 -3.32
C ILE A 349 10.44 -14.13 -4.27
N VAL A 350 11.62 -14.55 -3.82
CA VAL A 350 12.56 -15.30 -4.67
C VAL A 350 11.97 -16.66 -5.09
N ILE A 351 11.50 -17.46 -4.14
CA ILE A 351 11.06 -18.84 -4.42
C ILE A 351 9.71 -18.92 -5.15
N TYR A 352 8.81 -17.96 -4.92
CA TYR A 352 7.43 -18.00 -5.41
C TYR A 352 7.19 -17.06 -6.61
N LEU A 353 7.79 -15.86 -6.64
CA LEU A 353 7.62 -14.91 -7.74
C LEU A 353 8.75 -14.98 -8.79
N LEU A 354 10.01 -15.21 -8.36
CA LEU A 354 11.18 -15.18 -9.26
C LEU A 354 11.58 -16.54 -9.86
N ILE A 355 10.96 -17.67 -9.47
CA ILE A 355 11.24 -18.99 -10.07
C ILE A 355 9.96 -19.54 -10.73
N ASN A 356 10.08 -20.05 -11.96
CA ASN A 356 8.97 -20.56 -12.76
C ASN A 356 9.33 -21.97 -13.24
N PRO A 357 8.61 -23.02 -12.81
CA PRO A 357 7.51 -23.04 -11.82
C PRO A 357 7.97 -22.62 -10.40
N PRO A 358 7.08 -22.11 -9.53
CA PRO A 358 7.44 -21.73 -8.17
C PRO A 358 7.92 -22.94 -7.38
N LEU A 359 9.02 -22.79 -6.62
CA LEU A 359 9.60 -23.91 -5.86
C LEU A 359 8.73 -24.34 -4.68
N SER A 360 8.12 -23.38 -3.99
CA SER A 360 7.26 -23.63 -2.83
C SER A 360 6.35 -22.43 -2.55
N PRO A 361 5.07 -22.64 -2.20
CA PRO A 361 4.16 -21.60 -1.72
C PRO A 361 4.28 -21.39 -0.19
N PHE A 362 5.49 -21.49 0.38
CA PHE A 362 5.75 -21.51 1.83
C PHE A 362 4.95 -20.48 2.66
N LEU A 363 5.06 -19.17 2.39
CA LEU A 363 4.30 -18.18 3.18
C LEU A 363 2.79 -18.23 2.93
N ASN A 364 2.34 -18.66 1.76
CA ASN A 364 0.91 -18.87 1.52
C ASN A 364 0.39 -19.98 2.45
N GLU A 365 1.10 -21.09 2.60
CA GLU A 365 0.72 -22.16 3.50
C GLU A 365 0.73 -21.73 4.97
N VAL A 366 1.73 -20.92 5.37
CA VAL A 366 1.79 -20.35 6.72
C VAL A 366 0.58 -19.47 6.99
N PHE A 367 0.20 -18.58 6.08
CA PHE A 367 -0.97 -17.72 6.25
C PHE A 367 -2.28 -18.50 6.25
N ILE A 368 -2.44 -19.52 5.40
CA ILE A 368 -3.64 -20.39 5.42
C ILE A 368 -3.76 -21.13 6.75
N LYS A 369 -2.64 -21.60 7.32
CA LYS A 369 -2.63 -22.26 8.64
C LYS A 369 -2.90 -21.28 9.77
N LEU A 370 -2.31 -20.08 9.73
CA LEU A 370 -2.55 -19.04 10.73
C LEU A 370 -4.00 -18.59 10.72
N ASP A 371 -4.63 -18.43 9.56
CA ASP A 371 -6.03 -18.04 9.43
C ASP A 371 -6.97 -19.03 10.15
N SER A 372 -6.64 -20.33 10.14
CA SER A 372 -7.41 -21.33 10.91
C SER A 372 -7.27 -21.23 12.43
N VAL A 373 -6.26 -20.51 12.93
CA VAL A 373 -5.94 -20.39 14.38
C VAL A 373 -6.17 -18.96 14.89
N TRP A 374 -6.10 -17.93 14.03
CA TRP A 374 -5.95 -16.51 14.41
C TRP A 374 -7.02 -15.59 13.79
N VAL A 375 -8.29 -15.98 13.80
CA VAL A 375 -9.40 -15.09 13.37
C VAL A 375 -9.65 -13.92 14.36
N ILE A 376 -8.99 -13.88 15.54
CA ILE A 376 -9.34 -12.91 16.60
C ILE A 376 -8.19 -11.98 17.06
N ALA A 377 -6.93 -12.18 16.69
CA ALA A 377 -5.86 -11.33 17.21
C ALA A 377 -4.66 -11.23 16.27
N GLY A 378 -4.64 -10.29 15.33
CA GLY A 378 -3.44 -10.17 14.49
C GLY A 378 -3.39 -9.08 13.45
N GLU A 379 -3.95 -7.89 13.68
CA GLU A 379 -3.82 -6.80 12.71
C GLU A 379 -3.40 -5.49 13.37
N MET A 380 -2.20 -5.46 13.96
CA MET A 380 -1.48 -4.20 14.13
C MET A 380 0.03 -4.45 14.09
N MET A 381 0.67 -4.05 12.99
CA MET A 381 1.97 -3.39 13.03
C MET A 381 2.27 -2.77 11.66
N LEU A 382 2.16 -1.45 11.57
CA LEU A 382 2.87 -0.68 10.55
C LEU A 382 3.58 0.48 11.24
N GLY A 383 4.88 0.30 11.43
CA GLY A 383 5.81 1.38 11.73
C GLY A 383 6.17 2.09 10.43
N LEU A 384 5.79 3.35 10.31
CA LEU A 384 6.28 4.22 9.24
C LEU A 384 7.55 4.92 9.74
N LYS A 385 8.71 4.45 9.27
CA LYS A 385 9.93 5.28 9.22
C LYS A 385 10.45 5.27 7.78
N LEU A 386 10.09 6.31 7.04
CA LEU A 386 10.48 6.56 5.65
C LEU A 386 11.88 7.16 5.62
N VAL A 387 12.83 6.59 4.85
CA VAL A 387 14.23 7.05 4.88
C VAL A 387 14.81 7.51 3.54
N PHE A 388 14.32 7.14 2.35
CA PHE A 388 15.16 7.37 1.15
C PHE A 388 14.67 8.31 0.05
N ILE A 389 13.47 8.89 0.12
CA ILE A 389 13.16 10.11 -0.64
C ILE A 389 12.36 11.05 0.26
N THR A 390 13.07 11.83 1.07
CA THR A 390 12.48 12.95 1.82
C THR A 390 12.14 14.06 0.84
N ILE A 391 10.94 14.02 0.25
CA ILE A 391 10.34 15.25 -0.29
C ILE A 391 9.83 16.07 0.91
N HIS A 392 9.20 15.41 1.90
CA HIS A 392 8.73 16.04 3.16
C HIS A 392 8.91 15.10 4.38
N PRO A 393 9.86 15.33 5.30
CA PRO A 393 10.04 14.47 6.47
C PRO A 393 8.86 14.57 7.45
N MET A 394 8.37 13.42 7.94
CA MET A 394 7.42 13.38 9.06
C MET A 394 8.18 13.33 10.38
N LYS A 395 7.93 14.31 11.24
CA LYS A 395 8.50 14.46 12.58
C LYS A 395 7.42 14.36 13.65
N TRP A 396 7.77 13.73 14.76
CA TRP A 396 6.95 13.79 15.96
C TRP A 396 6.87 15.23 16.46
N GLY A 397 5.65 15.75 16.62
CA GLY A 397 5.35 17.09 17.12
C GLY A 397 5.81 18.25 16.22
N GLY A 398 6.12 17.99 14.94
CA GLY A 398 6.79 18.98 14.10
C GLY A 398 6.47 18.91 12.60
N THR A 399 5.48 18.11 12.20
CA THR A 399 5.10 17.99 10.78
C THR A 399 4.08 19.06 10.41
N LEU A 400 4.46 19.97 9.50
CA LEU A 400 3.54 20.94 8.92
C LEU A 400 2.42 20.25 8.14
N MET A 401 1.22 20.82 8.17
CA MET A 401 0.05 20.20 7.53
C MET A 401 0.23 19.90 6.03
N ASN A 402 0.88 20.80 5.28
CA ASN A 402 1.15 20.59 3.85
C ASN A 402 2.04 19.36 3.59
N SER A 403 3.09 19.22 4.42
CA SER A 403 3.98 18.06 4.39
C SER A 403 3.24 16.77 4.75
N PHE A 404 2.32 16.84 5.70
CA PHE A 404 1.46 15.72 6.09
C PHE A 404 0.55 15.29 4.92
N LEU A 405 -0.18 16.22 4.32
CA LEU A 405 -1.06 15.96 3.17
C LEU A 405 -0.31 15.33 1.99
N PHE A 406 0.88 15.84 1.68
CA PHE A 406 1.72 15.28 0.62
C PHE A 406 2.10 13.82 0.89
N ASN A 407 2.56 13.52 2.11
CA ASN A 407 2.91 12.16 2.52
C ASN A 407 1.70 11.20 2.50
N VAL A 408 0.52 11.67 2.91
CA VAL A 408 -0.72 10.89 2.82
C VAL A 408 -1.08 10.57 1.38
N GLY A 409 -0.92 11.53 0.45
CA GLY A 409 -1.10 11.28 -0.98
C GLY A 409 -0.16 10.20 -1.53
N LEU A 410 1.11 10.20 -1.10
CA LEU A 410 2.06 9.14 -1.47
C LEU A 410 1.67 7.77 -0.88
N ILE A 411 1.22 7.74 0.38
CA ILE A 411 0.78 6.50 1.05
C ILE A 411 -0.42 5.89 0.31
N LEU A 412 -1.42 6.71 -0.03
CA LEU A 412 -2.60 6.29 -0.80
C LEU A 412 -2.20 5.67 -2.14
N LEU A 413 -1.37 6.37 -2.93
CA LEU A 413 -0.84 5.86 -4.20
C LEU A 413 -0.06 4.55 -4.06
N CYS A 414 0.74 4.40 -3.00
CA CYS A 414 1.48 3.17 -2.74
C CYS A 414 0.56 2.03 -2.30
N SER A 415 -0.51 2.31 -1.55
CA SER A 415 -1.39 1.30 -0.96
C SER A 415 -2.01 0.37 -2.01
N ILE A 416 -2.46 0.91 -3.15
CA ILE A 416 -3.00 0.13 -4.28
C ILE A 416 -1.97 -0.87 -4.81
N SER A 417 -0.72 -0.43 -4.93
CA SER A 417 0.37 -1.27 -5.46
C SER A 417 0.82 -2.33 -4.47
N VAL A 418 0.79 -2.01 -3.17
CA VAL A 418 0.99 -2.99 -2.09
C VAL A 418 -0.07 -4.09 -2.19
N ILE A 419 -1.35 -3.74 -2.36
CA ILE A 419 -2.43 -4.72 -2.46
C ILE A 419 -2.28 -5.57 -3.72
N GLN A 420 -1.97 -4.96 -4.87
CA GLN A 420 -1.73 -5.69 -6.12
C GLN A 420 -0.54 -6.66 -5.98
N PHE A 421 0.54 -6.22 -5.32
CA PHE A 421 1.69 -7.06 -5.02
C PHE A 421 1.31 -8.21 -4.08
N CYS A 422 0.60 -7.94 -2.98
CA CYS A 422 0.13 -8.95 -2.04
C CYS A 422 -0.81 -9.96 -2.70
N ALA A 423 -1.77 -9.53 -3.52
CA ALA A 423 -2.66 -10.43 -4.25
C ALA A 423 -1.89 -11.34 -5.24
N SER A 424 -0.73 -10.89 -5.75
CA SER A 424 0.14 -11.67 -6.63
C SER A 424 1.07 -12.61 -5.84
N ALA A 425 1.74 -12.09 -4.80
CA ALA A 425 2.65 -12.84 -3.93
C ALA A 425 1.93 -13.91 -3.12
N PHE A 426 0.65 -13.66 -2.78
CA PHE A 426 -0.21 -14.57 -2.03
C PHE A 426 -1.34 -15.14 -2.88
N ALA A 427 -1.11 -15.35 -4.18
CA ALA A 427 -2.17 -15.79 -5.10
C ALA A 427 -2.85 -17.12 -4.70
N TYR A 428 -2.18 -17.99 -3.92
CA TYR A 428 -2.78 -19.22 -3.39
C TYR A 428 -3.66 -18.94 -2.16
N TYR A 429 -3.21 -18.07 -1.25
CA TYR A 429 -4.00 -17.62 -0.10
C TYR A 429 -5.21 -16.77 -0.52
N SER A 430 -5.03 -15.84 -1.45
CA SER A 430 -6.08 -14.97 -1.99
C SER A 430 -6.85 -15.62 -3.15
N GLN A 431 -6.85 -16.94 -3.27
CA GLN A 431 -7.50 -17.61 -4.39
C GLN A 431 -9.02 -17.38 -4.38
N ALA A 432 -9.59 -17.03 -5.54
CA ALA A 432 -11.02 -16.80 -5.75
C ALA A 432 -11.61 -15.67 -4.86
N THR A 433 -10.80 -14.65 -4.55
CA THR A 433 -11.26 -13.41 -3.91
C THR A 433 -11.58 -12.33 -4.95
N ALA A 434 -12.33 -11.31 -4.56
CA ALA A 434 -12.62 -10.17 -5.43
C ALA A 434 -11.34 -9.40 -5.77
N ALA A 435 -10.40 -9.30 -4.83
CA ALA A 435 -9.07 -8.72 -5.09
C ALA A 435 -8.31 -9.45 -6.21
N GLN A 436 -8.32 -10.79 -6.23
CA GLN A 436 -7.66 -11.55 -7.28
C GLN A 436 -8.37 -11.40 -8.64
N GLU A 437 -9.70 -11.30 -8.67
CA GLU A 437 -10.44 -11.00 -9.89
C GLU A 437 -9.98 -9.66 -10.50
N ILE A 438 -9.94 -8.61 -9.68
CA ILE A 438 -9.62 -7.24 -10.13
C ILE A 438 -8.13 -7.12 -10.53
N PHE A 439 -7.21 -7.49 -9.65
CA PHE A 439 -5.76 -7.32 -9.88
C PHE A 439 -5.14 -8.43 -10.73
N GLY A 440 -5.71 -9.63 -10.66
CA GLY A 440 -5.21 -10.82 -11.35
C GLY A 440 -5.76 -10.99 -12.77
N HIS A 441 -7.05 -10.74 -13.00
CA HIS A 441 -7.64 -11.01 -14.31
C HIS A 441 -7.82 -9.74 -15.14
N THR A 442 -8.42 -8.68 -14.56
CA THR A 442 -8.77 -7.45 -15.29
C THR A 442 -7.54 -6.58 -15.57
N LEU A 443 -6.91 -6.03 -14.52
CA LEU A 443 -5.47 -6.19 -14.32
C LEU A 443 -4.53 -6.36 -15.52
N GLN A 444 -4.11 -7.61 -15.60
CA GLN A 444 -3.06 -8.16 -16.45
C GLN A 444 -3.50 -8.28 -17.90
N SER A 445 -4.81 -8.23 -18.16
CA SER A 445 -5.38 -8.42 -19.50
C SER A 445 -5.66 -7.08 -20.21
N LEU A 446 -5.43 -5.95 -19.54
CA LEU A 446 -5.73 -4.61 -20.08
C LEU A 446 -4.82 -4.30 -21.28
N ARG A 447 -5.41 -3.84 -22.39
CA ARG A 447 -4.69 -3.62 -23.65
C ARG A 447 -3.57 -2.60 -23.46
N GLY A 448 -2.42 -2.80 -24.11
CA GLY A 448 -1.21 -1.98 -23.91
C GLY A 448 -0.48 -2.28 -22.60
N ILE A 449 -1.19 -2.28 -21.47
CA ILE A 449 -0.64 -2.59 -20.15
C ILE A 449 -0.23 -4.07 -20.05
N LYS A 450 -0.97 -5.00 -20.68
CA LYS A 450 -0.70 -6.44 -20.73
C LYS A 450 0.74 -6.77 -21.10
N TYR A 451 1.45 -5.95 -21.88
CA TYR A 451 2.85 -6.17 -22.22
C TYR A 451 3.85 -5.86 -21.10
N LEU A 452 3.48 -5.00 -20.15
CA LEU A 452 4.21 -4.82 -18.88
C LEU A 452 4.02 -6.04 -17.96
N TYR A 453 2.86 -6.70 -18.09
CA TYR A 453 2.44 -7.86 -17.29
C TYR A 453 2.90 -9.20 -17.86
N LYS A 454 2.93 -9.36 -19.17
CA LYS A 454 3.30 -10.60 -19.83
C LYS A 454 4.80 -10.63 -20.07
N ASP A 455 5.52 -11.51 -19.39
CA ASP A 455 6.88 -11.87 -19.79
C ASP A 455 6.85 -12.35 -21.25
N GLY A 456 7.74 -11.78 -22.06
CA GLY A 456 7.90 -12.09 -23.47
C GLY A 456 8.28 -13.55 -23.66
N GLY A 457 7.29 -14.42 -23.82
CA GLY A 457 7.46 -15.72 -24.43
C GLY A 457 7.50 -15.52 -25.93
N LYS A 458 8.67 -15.67 -26.52
CA LYS A 458 8.78 -15.93 -27.96
C LYS A 458 7.84 -17.08 -28.29
N GLU A 459 6.99 -16.82 -29.27
CA GLU A 459 6.25 -17.79 -30.05
C GLU A 459 7.23 -18.83 -30.58
N ASN A 460 7.22 -20.05 -30.05
CA ASN A 460 7.80 -21.21 -30.68
C ASN A 460 6.88 -22.41 -30.37
N GLN A 461 6.39 -22.99 -31.45
CA GLN A 461 5.52 -24.17 -31.52
C GLN A 461 6.40 -25.45 -31.54
N PRO A 462 5.79 -26.64 -31.60
CA PRO A 462 5.55 -27.56 -30.50
C PRO A 462 6.62 -28.67 -30.42
N GLU A 463 6.85 -29.24 -29.23
CA GLU A 463 7.35 -30.62 -29.18
C GLU A 463 6.92 -31.36 -27.91
N ASP A 464 6.32 -32.49 -28.21
CA ASP A 464 6.08 -33.73 -27.49
C ASP A 464 5.44 -33.85 -26.10
N SER A 465 4.73 -34.97 -26.07
CA SER A 465 3.74 -35.44 -25.12
C SER A 465 4.33 -35.97 -23.80
N SER A 466 3.45 -36.07 -22.79
CA SER A 466 3.60 -36.80 -21.51
C SER A 466 4.26 -36.10 -20.30
N SER A 467 3.51 -35.22 -19.63
CA SER A 467 3.54 -35.13 -18.15
C SER A 467 2.32 -34.37 -17.61
N LEU A 468 1.84 -34.82 -16.46
CA LEU A 468 0.58 -34.43 -15.81
C LEU A 468 0.43 -32.92 -15.54
N ILE A 469 -0.79 -32.44 -15.81
CA ILE A 469 -1.54 -31.37 -15.13
C ILE A 469 -0.72 -30.12 -14.78
N ASP A 470 -0.65 -29.19 -15.73
CA ASP A 470 -0.12 -27.84 -15.51
C ASP A 470 -1.24 -26.80 -15.77
N VAL A 471 -1.98 -26.44 -14.71
CA VAL A 471 -2.90 -25.29 -14.74
C VAL A 471 -2.04 -24.03 -14.79
N LYS A 472 -1.78 -23.60 -16.02
CA LYS A 472 -0.89 -22.51 -16.40
C LYS A 472 -1.45 -21.15 -15.99
N HIS A 473 -1.37 -20.79 -14.70
CA HIS A 473 -1.48 -19.41 -14.24
C HIS A 473 -0.13 -18.71 -14.42
N ARG A 474 0.01 -17.89 -15.48
CA ARG A 474 1.24 -17.14 -15.77
C ARG A 474 0.97 -15.64 -15.96
N GLY A 475 1.49 -14.85 -15.01
CA GLY A 475 2.13 -13.56 -15.24
C GLY A 475 1.29 -12.28 -15.13
N ALA A 476 1.15 -11.77 -13.89
CA ALA A 476 1.02 -10.33 -13.60
C ALA A 476 2.31 -9.59 -14.01
N ILE A 477 2.38 -8.24 -13.91
CA ILE A 477 3.61 -7.39 -14.03
C ILE A 477 4.76 -8.26 -13.69
N SER A 478 5.71 -8.38 -14.61
CA SER A 478 6.97 -9.03 -14.33
C SER A 478 7.64 -8.23 -13.21
N TRP A 479 7.22 -8.47 -11.96
CA TRP A 479 7.90 -8.07 -10.75
C TRP A 479 9.33 -8.61 -10.85
N ARG A 480 9.55 -9.72 -11.56
CA ARG A 480 10.86 -10.13 -12.09
C ARG A 480 11.62 -8.99 -12.79
N LYS A 481 11.09 -8.36 -13.85
CA LYS A 481 11.77 -7.24 -14.52
C LYS A 481 11.98 -6.04 -13.60
N LEU A 482 11.00 -5.72 -12.76
CA LEU A 482 11.07 -4.58 -11.85
C LEU A 482 12.09 -4.79 -10.71
N LEU A 483 12.15 -6.02 -10.16
CA LEU A 483 13.05 -6.44 -9.09
C LEU A 483 14.45 -6.79 -9.60
N CYS A 484 14.60 -7.31 -10.83
CA CYS A 484 15.92 -7.59 -11.43
C CYS A 484 16.58 -6.35 -12.07
N SER A 485 15.84 -5.24 -12.25
CA SER A 485 16.42 -3.96 -12.69
C SER A 485 17.01 -3.15 -11.53
N ILE A 486 16.94 -3.68 -10.31
CA ILE A 486 17.58 -3.22 -9.08
C ILE A 486 18.65 -4.26 -8.72
#